data_AF-A0A956GDR7-F1
#
_entry.id   AF-A0A956GDR7-F1
#
_cell.length_a   1.000
_cell.length_b   1.000
_cell.length_c   1.000
_cell.angle_alpha   90.00
_cell.angle_beta   90.00
_cell.angle_gamma   90.00
#
_symmetry.space_group_name_H-M   'P 1'
#
loop_
_entity.id
_entity.type
_entity.pdbx_description
1 polymer ?
#
loop_
_entity_poly.entity_id
_entity_poly.type
_entity_poly.pdbx_seq_one_letter_code
_entity_poly.pdbx_strand_id
1 'polypeptide(L)'
;MRRYLVFALLVLMGVSFVMSVSTRPRAAHRVPAAQSRSGSGNGSGNGSGSAASKAKPGSKPTDKARPAKAVKKIARPLRLVCLRWAPCAPAIVANGGVRTAKGSLYAARGLDVRVGARVDIKDIERALGAGGGKADGADIAIVPLSELVAAHERLRALAPRVVLLTGWSHGDVALIARTPAAARAALRPYARGRVTLSGAPGRSATLLSLFTLDLAGVAPERVALVGASTRSAA
;
A
#
# COMPACT_ATOMS: atom_id res chain seq x y z
N MET A 1 -32.21 44.09 16.37
CA MET A 1 -32.90 42.84 16.00
C MET A 1 -32.11 41.93 15.04
N ARG A 2 -31.53 42.42 13.93
CA ARG A 2 -30.76 41.58 12.98
C ARG A 2 -29.62 40.74 13.58
N ARG A 3 -28.91 41.25 14.60
CA ARG A 3 -27.80 40.52 15.25
C ARG A 3 -28.26 39.26 16.03
N TYR A 4 -29.43 39.31 16.65
CA TYR A 4 -30.00 38.16 17.37
C TYR A 4 -30.51 37.07 16.42
N LEU A 5 -31.00 37.46 15.23
CA LEU A 5 -31.49 36.52 14.22
C LEU A 5 -30.35 35.71 13.60
N VAL A 6 -29.19 36.34 13.33
CA VAL A 6 -27.99 35.63 12.84
C VAL A 6 -27.43 34.68 13.90
N PHE A 7 -27.41 35.10 15.17
CA PHE A 7 -26.93 34.24 16.26
C PHE A 7 -27.84 33.01 16.44
N ALA A 8 -29.16 33.19 16.44
CA ALA A 8 -30.11 32.09 16.52
C ALA A 8 -29.96 31.09 15.35
N LEU A 9 -29.72 31.59 14.13
CA LEU A 9 -29.50 30.75 12.96
C LEU A 9 -28.22 29.90 13.09
N LEU A 10 -27.12 30.49 13.58
CA LEU A 10 -25.86 29.77 13.79
C LEU A 10 -25.98 28.68 14.85
N VAL A 11 -26.69 28.95 15.95
CA VAL A 11 -26.97 27.95 16.98
C VAL A 11 -27.80 26.80 16.41
N LEU A 12 -28.83 27.10 15.61
CA LEU A 12 -29.68 26.10 14.97
C LEU A 12 -28.88 25.20 14.01
N MET A 13 -27.97 25.78 13.22
CA MET A 13 -27.08 25.01 12.33
C MET A 13 -26.09 24.15 13.12
N GLY A 14 -25.53 24.68 14.22
CA GLY A 14 -24.65 23.91 15.10
C GLY A 14 -25.33 22.70 15.72
N VAL A 15 -26.55 22.88 16.25
CA VAL A 15 -27.34 21.78 16.82
C VAL A 15 -27.69 20.75 15.74
N SER A 16 -28.09 21.18 14.55
CA SER A 16 -28.39 20.28 13.42
C SER A 16 -27.16 19.48 12.99
N PHE A 17 -25.98 20.10 12.97
CA PHE A 17 -24.73 19.41 12.65
C PHE A 17 -24.38 18.36 13.70
N VAL A 18 -24.46 18.69 14.99
CA VAL A 18 -24.20 17.75 16.09
C VAL A 18 -25.19 16.58 16.05
N MET A 19 -26.48 16.84 15.85
CA MET A 19 -27.51 15.82 15.66
C MET A 19 -27.19 14.92 14.47
N SER A 20 -26.82 15.49 13.31
CA SER A 20 -26.49 14.68 12.13
C SER A 20 -25.24 13.83 12.31
N VAL A 21 -24.27 14.25 13.12
CA VAL A 21 -23.05 13.47 13.37
C VAL A 21 -23.32 12.37 14.41
N SER A 22 -24.14 12.64 15.41
CA SER A 22 -24.43 11.69 16.50
C SER A 22 -25.49 10.63 16.15
N THR A 23 -26.42 10.95 15.24
CA THR A 23 -27.50 10.03 14.83
C THR A 23 -27.18 9.19 13.60
N ARG A 24 -26.03 9.39 12.94
CA ARG A 24 -25.60 8.50 11.85
C ARG A 24 -25.14 7.17 12.45
N PRO A 25 -25.91 6.07 12.37
CA PRO A 25 -25.38 4.76 12.73
C PRO A 25 -24.20 4.49 11.80
N ARG A 26 -23.00 4.33 12.36
CA ARG A 26 -21.89 3.75 11.62
C ARG A 26 -22.31 2.34 11.26
N ALA A 27 -22.72 2.13 10.01
CA ALA A 27 -23.01 0.80 9.52
C ALA A 27 -21.76 -0.05 9.76
N ALA A 28 -21.90 -1.13 10.53
CA ALA A 28 -20.81 -2.07 10.72
C ALA A 28 -20.32 -2.50 9.34
N HIS A 29 -19.02 -2.33 9.09
CA HIS A 29 -18.43 -2.68 7.81
C HIS A 29 -18.66 -4.18 7.57
N ARG A 30 -19.63 -4.51 6.70
CA ARG A 30 -19.84 -5.89 6.25
C ARG A 30 -18.75 -6.21 5.24
N VAL A 31 -17.83 -7.09 5.64
CA VAL A 31 -16.91 -7.73 4.72
C VAL A 31 -17.76 -8.56 3.75
N PRO A 32 -17.62 -8.41 2.42
CA PRO A 32 -18.30 -9.28 1.47
C PRO A 32 -18.00 -10.73 1.82
N ALA A 33 -19.04 -11.54 2.05
CA ALA A 33 -18.86 -12.96 2.30
C ALA A 33 -18.08 -13.55 1.12
N ALA A 34 -17.01 -14.29 1.42
CA ALA A 34 -16.29 -15.05 0.40
C ALA A 34 -17.33 -15.91 -0.33
N GLN A 35 -17.40 -15.77 -1.65
CA GLN A 35 -18.31 -16.57 -2.48
C GLN A 35 -17.96 -18.04 -2.28
N SER A 36 -18.74 -18.73 -1.45
CA SER A 36 -18.73 -20.18 -1.36
C SER A 36 -19.22 -20.70 -2.70
N ARG A 37 -18.27 -21.14 -3.53
CA ARG A 37 -18.59 -21.95 -4.71
C ARG A 37 -19.20 -23.25 -4.21
N SER A 38 -20.53 -23.29 -4.15
CA SER A 38 -21.29 -24.51 -3.95
C SER A 38 -21.14 -25.35 -5.22
N GLY A 39 -20.05 -26.13 -5.27
CA GLY A 39 -19.89 -27.24 -6.19
C GLY A 39 -20.31 -28.51 -5.46
N SER A 40 -21.59 -28.86 -5.56
CA SER A 40 -22.08 -30.19 -5.21
C SER A 40 -21.50 -31.19 -6.22
N GLY A 41 -20.52 -31.98 -5.78
CA GLY A 41 -19.89 -33.02 -6.57
C GLY A 41 -19.40 -34.14 -5.67
N ASN A 42 -20.24 -35.15 -5.49
CA ASN A 42 -19.90 -36.42 -4.85
C ASN A 42 -18.91 -37.17 -5.76
N GLY A 43 -17.72 -37.52 -5.27
CA GLY A 43 -16.73 -38.25 -6.07
C GLY A 43 -15.42 -38.51 -5.33
N SER A 44 -15.31 -39.71 -4.79
CA SER A 44 -14.09 -40.32 -4.23
C SER A 44 -12.96 -40.40 -5.27
N GLY A 45 -11.73 -40.06 -4.88
CA GLY A 45 -10.54 -40.30 -5.71
C GLY A 45 -9.32 -39.45 -5.34
N ASN A 46 -8.28 -40.10 -4.80
CA ASN A 46 -6.93 -39.58 -4.56
C ASN A 46 -6.31 -38.92 -5.80
N GLY A 47 -5.64 -37.76 -5.64
CA GLY A 47 -4.71 -37.26 -6.66
C GLY A 47 -4.43 -35.75 -6.64
N SER A 48 -3.16 -35.39 -6.49
CA SER A 48 -2.59 -34.05 -6.67
C SER A 48 -2.97 -33.41 -8.02
N GLY A 49 -3.38 -32.13 -8.03
CA GLY A 49 -3.75 -31.46 -9.27
C GLY A 49 -4.04 -29.96 -9.14
N SER A 50 -3.09 -29.16 -9.61
CA SER A 50 -3.21 -27.72 -9.84
C SER A 50 -4.39 -27.40 -10.77
N ALA A 51 -5.41 -26.70 -10.27
CA ALA A 51 -6.61 -26.36 -11.02
C ALA A 51 -6.39 -25.11 -11.88
N ALA A 52 -5.85 -25.32 -13.08
CA ALA A 52 -5.99 -24.39 -14.20
C ALA A 52 -7.47 -24.39 -14.65
N SER A 53 -8.12 -23.23 -14.57
CA SER A 53 -9.48 -23.06 -15.09
C SER A 53 -9.44 -23.11 -16.63
N LYS A 54 -9.98 -24.20 -17.18
CA LYS A 54 -10.17 -24.42 -18.62
C LYS A 54 -11.25 -23.45 -19.14
N ALA A 55 -10.84 -22.33 -19.71
CA ALA A 55 -11.74 -21.44 -20.45
C ALA A 55 -12.11 -22.08 -21.80
N LYS A 56 -13.40 -22.07 -22.11
CA LYS A 56 -13.99 -22.55 -23.37
C LYS A 56 -13.45 -21.71 -24.55
N PRO A 57 -13.13 -22.30 -25.72
CA PRO A 57 -12.59 -21.56 -26.86
C PRO A 57 -13.71 -20.76 -27.53
N GLY A 58 -13.90 -19.53 -27.09
CA GLY A 58 -14.79 -18.56 -27.73
C GLY A 58 -14.00 -17.60 -28.61
N SER A 59 -14.24 -17.68 -29.92
CA SER A 59 -13.97 -16.66 -30.97
C SER A 59 -12.54 -16.08 -31.05
N LYS A 60 -11.85 -16.39 -32.15
CA LYS A 60 -10.61 -15.70 -32.58
C LYS A 60 -10.81 -14.17 -32.54
N PRO A 61 -10.04 -13.41 -31.74
CA PRO A 61 -9.99 -11.97 -31.93
C PRO A 61 -9.17 -11.70 -33.19
N THR A 62 -9.85 -11.36 -34.28
CA THR A 62 -9.23 -10.73 -35.45
C THR A 62 -8.96 -9.25 -35.16
N ASP A 63 -8.26 -8.96 -34.07
CA ASP A 63 -7.57 -7.68 -33.93
C ASP A 63 -6.16 -7.90 -34.46
N LYS A 64 -5.94 -7.45 -35.70
CA LYS A 64 -4.58 -7.23 -36.23
C LYS A 64 -3.93 -6.19 -35.33
N ALA A 65 -3.28 -6.65 -34.26
CA ALA A 65 -2.45 -5.82 -33.40
C ALA A 65 -1.46 -5.09 -34.30
N ARG A 66 -1.68 -3.77 -34.45
CA ARG A 66 -0.82 -2.87 -35.20
C ARG A 66 0.63 -3.15 -34.76
N PRO A 67 1.58 -3.41 -35.68
CA PRO A 67 2.95 -3.69 -35.30
C PRO A 67 3.44 -2.52 -34.44
N ALA A 68 3.76 -2.83 -33.18
CA ALA A 68 4.28 -1.84 -32.26
C ALA A 68 5.55 -1.26 -32.90
N LYS A 69 5.54 0.04 -33.21
CA LYS A 69 6.72 0.74 -33.70
C LYS A 69 7.89 0.38 -32.78
N ALA A 70 9.03 0.01 -33.37
CA ALA A 70 10.23 -0.36 -32.63
C ALA A 70 10.52 0.71 -31.57
N VAL A 71 10.32 0.35 -30.30
CA VAL A 71 10.54 1.26 -29.17
C VAL A 71 12.02 1.57 -29.15
N LYS A 72 12.38 2.85 -29.27
CA LYS A 72 13.77 3.32 -29.18
C LYS A 72 14.37 2.79 -27.88
N LYS A 73 15.38 1.93 -27.98
CA LYS A 73 16.08 1.39 -26.81
C LYS A 73 16.77 2.54 -26.08
N ILE A 74 16.65 2.55 -24.75
CA ILE A 74 17.40 3.46 -23.90
C ILE A 74 18.86 3.00 -23.93
N ALA A 75 19.80 3.89 -24.26
CA ALA A 75 21.22 3.56 -24.42
C ALA A 75 21.96 3.31 -23.09
N ARG A 76 21.26 3.46 -21.96
CA ARG A 76 21.79 3.33 -20.61
C ARG A 76 20.95 2.36 -19.79
N PRO A 77 21.48 1.83 -18.69
CA PRO A 77 20.69 1.02 -17.76
C PRO A 77 19.52 1.85 -17.20
N LEU A 78 18.37 1.20 -17.09
CA LEU A 78 17.19 1.69 -16.39
C LEU A 78 17.39 1.53 -14.90
N ARG A 79 17.25 2.60 -14.14
CA ARG A 79 17.48 2.58 -12.69
C ARG A 79 16.16 2.51 -11.94
N LEU A 80 15.95 1.42 -11.22
CA LEU A 80 14.77 1.16 -10.41
C LEU A 80 15.17 1.21 -8.93
N VAL A 81 14.48 2.04 -8.16
CA VAL A 81 14.61 2.06 -6.70
C VAL A 81 13.34 1.59 -6.02
N CYS A 82 13.45 0.96 -4.87
CA CYS A 82 12.29 0.63 -4.05
C CYS A 82 12.47 1.09 -2.61
N LEU A 83 11.38 1.50 -1.98
CA LEU A 83 11.37 1.78 -0.56
C LEU A 83 11.38 0.46 0.23
N ARG A 84 12.50 0.17 0.87
CA ARG A 84 12.88 -1.08 1.55
C ARG A 84 13.15 -2.23 0.57
N TRP A 85 13.62 -3.35 1.10
CA TRP A 85 14.01 -4.52 0.31
C TRP A 85 12.82 -5.27 -0.28
N ALA A 86 11.75 -5.45 0.50
CA ALA A 86 10.63 -6.32 0.11
C ALA A 86 9.97 -5.91 -1.21
N PRO A 87 9.70 -4.62 -1.51
CA PRO A 87 9.12 -4.24 -2.81
C PRO A 87 10.07 -4.45 -4.00
N CYS A 88 11.38 -4.58 -3.75
CA CYS A 88 12.34 -4.89 -4.80
C CYS A 88 12.37 -6.38 -5.16
N ALA A 89 11.86 -7.29 -4.32
CA ALA A 89 12.05 -8.72 -4.51
C ALA A 89 11.59 -9.23 -5.89
N PRO A 90 10.40 -8.86 -6.42
CA PRO A 90 9.99 -9.31 -7.76
C PRO A 90 10.92 -8.83 -8.85
N ALA A 91 11.36 -7.57 -8.77
CA ALA A 91 12.29 -6.99 -9.73
C ALA A 91 13.65 -7.71 -9.66
N ILE A 92 14.16 -7.98 -8.46
CA ILE A 92 15.43 -8.70 -8.27
C ILE A 92 15.34 -10.12 -8.83
N VAL A 93 14.26 -10.85 -8.55
CA VAL A 93 14.05 -12.21 -9.07
C VAL A 93 13.95 -12.19 -10.60
N ALA A 94 13.12 -11.30 -11.17
CA ALA A 94 12.96 -11.17 -12.61
C ALA A 94 14.25 -10.74 -13.33
N ASN A 95 15.13 -10.00 -12.64
CA ASN A 95 16.41 -9.50 -13.15
C ASN A 95 17.58 -10.47 -12.94
N GLY A 96 17.41 -11.51 -12.12
CA GLY A 96 18.49 -12.41 -11.71
C GLY A 96 19.50 -11.75 -10.77
N GLY A 97 19.08 -10.71 -10.02
CA GLY A 97 19.94 -9.95 -9.10
C GLY A 97 19.71 -8.43 -9.16
N VAL A 98 20.56 -7.69 -8.47
CA VAL A 98 20.54 -6.20 -8.47
C VAL A 98 21.05 -5.59 -9.79
N ARG A 99 21.71 -6.40 -10.62
CA ARG A 99 22.14 -6.10 -11.98
C ARG A 99 21.57 -7.15 -12.92
N THR A 100 21.24 -6.76 -14.15
CA THR A 100 20.66 -7.68 -15.12
C THR A 100 21.59 -8.84 -15.43
N ALA A 101 21.15 -10.05 -15.07
CA ALA A 101 21.82 -11.28 -15.42
C ALA A 101 21.48 -11.69 -16.87
N LYS A 102 22.41 -12.41 -17.52
CA LYS A 102 22.17 -13.05 -18.81
C LYS A 102 21.03 -14.06 -18.67
N GLY A 103 20.05 -14.02 -19.57
CA GLY A 103 18.88 -14.90 -19.53
C GLY A 103 17.75 -14.48 -18.57
N SER A 104 17.90 -13.34 -17.87
CA SER A 104 16.83 -12.78 -17.04
C SER A 104 15.62 -12.33 -17.87
N LEU A 105 14.46 -12.15 -17.23
CA LEU A 105 13.23 -11.68 -17.90
C LEU A 105 13.43 -10.29 -18.52
N TYR A 106 14.23 -9.42 -17.89
CA TYR A 106 14.57 -8.11 -18.44
C TYR A 106 15.55 -8.21 -19.61
N ALA A 107 16.59 -9.05 -19.52
CA ALA A 107 17.53 -9.27 -20.62
C ALA A 107 16.82 -9.82 -21.88
N ALA A 108 15.86 -10.75 -21.69
CA ALA A 108 15.04 -11.30 -22.78
C ALA A 108 14.19 -10.22 -23.51
N ARG A 109 13.94 -9.08 -22.85
CA ARG A 109 13.26 -7.91 -23.43
C ARG A 109 14.24 -6.82 -23.89
N GLY A 110 15.55 -7.08 -23.83
CA GLY A 110 16.59 -6.13 -24.22
C GLY A 110 16.74 -4.95 -23.26
N LEU A 111 16.39 -5.13 -21.99
CA LEU A 111 16.52 -4.11 -20.94
C LEU A 111 17.71 -4.44 -20.03
N ASP A 112 18.59 -3.45 -19.78
CA ASP A 112 19.52 -3.46 -18.64
C ASP A 112 18.87 -2.67 -17.50
N VAL A 113 18.67 -3.31 -16.36
CA VAL A 113 17.99 -2.79 -15.17
C VAL A 113 18.92 -2.90 -13.97
N ARG A 114 19.03 -1.79 -13.24
CA ARG A 114 19.72 -1.70 -11.95
C ARG A 114 18.70 -1.49 -10.85
N VAL A 115 18.63 -2.44 -9.92
CA VAL A 115 17.68 -2.42 -8.81
C VAL A 115 18.40 -1.99 -7.53
N GLY A 116 17.82 -1.04 -6.80
CA GLY A 116 18.35 -0.58 -5.51
C GLY A 116 17.27 -0.40 -4.46
N ALA A 117 17.49 -0.95 -3.26
CA ALA A 117 16.65 -0.63 -2.11
C ALA A 117 17.10 0.69 -1.46
N ARG A 118 16.15 1.44 -0.91
CA ARG A 118 16.36 2.65 -0.10
C ARG A 118 15.58 2.53 1.20
N VAL A 119 16.05 3.15 2.27
CA VAL A 119 15.39 3.02 3.59
C VAL A 119 14.34 4.12 3.78
N ASP A 120 14.62 5.33 3.31
CA ASP A 120 13.76 6.49 3.49
C ASP A 120 13.10 6.95 2.17
N ILE A 121 11.90 7.52 2.27
CA ILE A 121 11.21 8.13 1.14
C ILE A 121 11.97 9.35 0.62
N LYS A 122 12.70 10.07 1.49
CA LYS A 122 13.57 11.18 1.08
C LYS A 122 14.69 10.74 0.14
N ASP A 123 15.17 9.51 0.28
CA ASP A 123 16.19 8.96 -0.62
C ASP A 123 15.60 8.60 -1.98
N ILE A 124 14.34 8.15 -2.01
CA ILE A 124 13.58 7.93 -3.25
C ILE A 124 13.35 9.26 -3.97
N GLU A 125 12.87 10.28 -3.26
CA GLU A 125 12.65 11.63 -3.80
C GLU A 125 13.97 12.19 -4.41
N ARG A 126 15.09 12.07 -3.68
CA ARG A 126 16.41 12.49 -4.15
C ARG A 126 16.86 11.73 -5.40
N ALA A 127 16.70 10.40 -5.42
CA ALA A 127 17.10 9.58 -6.55
C ALA A 127 16.27 9.90 -7.81
N LEU A 128 14.94 10.08 -7.66
CA LEU A 128 14.07 10.48 -8.77
C LEU A 128 14.41 11.89 -9.28
N GLY A 129 14.63 12.85 -8.39
CA GLY A 129 15.02 14.21 -8.77
C GLY A 129 16.38 14.28 -9.47
N ALA A 130 17.29 13.36 -9.15
CA ALA A 130 18.58 13.23 -9.84
C ALA A 130 18.45 12.65 -11.27
N GLY A 131 17.41 11.84 -11.51
CA GLY A 131 17.14 11.15 -12.77
C GLY A 131 18.08 9.97 -13.04
N GLY A 132 17.60 8.94 -13.75
CA GLY A 132 18.36 7.68 -13.94
C GLY A 132 19.62 7.78 -14.81
N GLY A 133 19.92 8.96 -15.37
CA GLY A 133 21.20 9.23 -16.03
C GLY A 133 22.39 9.28 -15.06
N LYS A 134 22.15 9.53 -13.77
CA LYS A 134 23.20 9.64 -12.74
C LYS A 134 23.41 8.31 -12.01
N ALA A 135 24.60 8.12 -11.43
CA ALA A 135 24.96 6.91 -10.70
C ALA A 135 24.04 6.61 -9.50
N ASP A 136 23.60 7.65 -8.79
CA ASP A 136 22.71 7.53 -7.63
C ASP A 136 21.25 7.91 -7.93
N GLY A 137 20.94 8.19 -9.20
CA GLY A 137 19.60 8.56 -9.64
C GLY A 137 18.70 7.36 -9.97
N ALA A 138 17.44 7.65 -10.23
CA ALA A 138 16.41 6.66 -10.57
C ALA A 138 15.51 7.14 -11.72
N ASP A 139 15.04 6.19 -12.53
CA ASP A 139 13.97 6.39 -13.51
C ASP A 139 12.61 5.95 -12.98
N ILE A 140 12.61 4.92 -12.13
CA ILE A 140 11.42 4.26 -11.61
C ILE A 140 11.58 4.12 -10.10
N ALA A 141 10.50 4.40 -9.37
CA ALA A 141 10.39 4.10 -7.95
C ALA A 141 9.21 3.16 -7.68
N ILE A 142 9.43 2.16 -6.84
CA ILE A 142 8.37 1.32 -6.26
C ILE A 142 8.25 1.70 -4.79
N VAL A 143 7.10 2.24 -4.42
CA VAL A 143 6.82 2.68 -3.04
C VAL A 143 5.46 2.15 -2.58
N PRO A 144 5.29 1.87 -1.28
CA PRO A 144 3.98 1.57 -0.70
C PRO A 144 2.99 2.72 -0.94
N LEU A 145 1.71 2.39 -1.16
CA LEU A 145 0.68 3.38 -1.44
C LEU A 145 0.56 4.46 -0.36
N SER A 146 0.66 4.09 0.91
CA SER A 146 0.61 5.05 2.02
C SER A 146 1.74 6.09 1.94
N GLU A 147 2.93 5.67 1.52
CA GLU A 147 4.11 6.52 1.41
C GLU A 147 3.96 7.44 0.19
N LEU A 148 3.43 6.91 -0.92
CA LEU A 148 3.06 7.72 -2.09
C LEU A 148 2.06 8.81 -1.72
N VAL A 149 1.01 8.47 -0.95
CA VAL A 149 0.00 9.45 -0.52
C VAL A 149 0.62 10.49 0.40
N ALA A 150 1.42 10.07 1.39
CA ALA A 150 2.09 10.98 2.32
C ALA A 150 3.14 11.89 1.64
N ALA A 151 3.74 11.43 0.54
CA ALA A 151 4.73 12.16 -0.25
C ALA A 151 4.17 12.78 -1.53
N HIS A 152 2.85 12.76 -1.74
CA HIS A 152 2.25 13.03 -3.05
C HIS A 152 2.68 14.37 -3.64
N GLU A 153 2.54 15.46 -2.87
CA GLU A 153 2.90 16.81 -3.35
C GLU A 153 4.39 16.93 -3.67
N ARG A 154 5.27 16.31 -2.87
CA ARG A 154 6.73 16.33 -3.11
C ARG A 154 7.11 15.53 -4.35
N LEU A 155 6.49 14.37 -4.54
CA LEU A 155 6.72 13.54 -5.72
C LEU A 155 6.12 14.16 -6.98
N ARG A 156 4.97 14.82 -6.87
CA ARG A 156 4.33 15.54 -7.97
C ARG A 156 5.20 16.68 -8.48
N ALA A 157 5.94 17.35 -7.60
CA ALA A 157 6.90 18.40 -7.98
C ALA A 157 8.04 17.87 -8.88
N LEU A 158 8.29 16.56 -8.89
CA LEU A 158 9.26 15.91 -9.79
C LEU A 158 8.68 15.59 -11.18
N ALA A 159 7.44 16.00 -11.45
CA ALA A 159 6.72 15.78 -12.70
C ALA A 159 6.76 14.32 -13.22
N PRO A 160 6.35 13.32 -12.40
CA PRO A 160 6.33 11.93 -12.81
C PRO A 160 5.44 11.76 -14.03
N ARG A 161 5.96 11.09 -15.07
CA ARG A 161 5.22 10.91 -16.34
C ARG A 161 4.16 9.82 -16.28
N VAL A 162 4.38 8.80 -15.43
CA VAL A 162 3.52 7.63 -15.31
C VAL A 162 3.47 7.24 -13.84
N VAL A 163 2.25 7.00 -13.34
CA VAL A 163 2.01 6.42 -12.02
C VAL A 163 1.21 5.14 -12.23
N LEU A 164 1.75 4.01 -11.79
CA LEU A 164 1.09 2.70 -11.86
C LEU A 164 0.76 2.25 -10.44
N LEU A 165 -0.52 1.98 -10.19
CA LEU A 165 -0.98 1.38 -8.96
C LEU A 165 -1.07 -0.13 -9.17
N THR A 166 -0.26 -0.88 -8.42
CA THR A 166 -0.28 -2.34 -8.44
C THR A 166 -0.70 -2.85 -7.08
N GLY A 167 -1.69 -3.76 -7.05
CA GLY A 167 -2.16 -4.37 -5.82
C GLY A 167 -1.31 -5.59 -5.47
N TRP A 168 -0.41 -5.45 -4.50
CA TRP A 168 0.27 -6.59 -3.91
C TRP A 168 0.25 -6.47 -2.40
N SER A 169 -0.23 -7.52 -1.71
CA SER A 169 -0.24 -7.59 -0.25
C SER A 169 1.12 -8.06 0.23
N HIS A 170 1.78 -7.25 1.04
CA HIS A 170 3.11 -7.56 1.55
C HIS A 170 3.12 -8.63 2.64
N GLY A 171 2.01 -8.89 3.35
CA GLY A 171 2.00 -9.70 4.58
C GLY A 171 2.92 -9.18 5.71
N ASP A 172 3.68 -8.10 5.47
CA ASP A 172 4.78 -7.59 6.31
C ASP A 172 4.33 -6.51 7.30
N VAL A 173 3.01 -6.36 7.51
CA VAL A 173 2.47 -5.48 8.55
C VAL A 173 1.84 -6.33 9.62
N ALA A 174 2.60 -6.57 10.67
CA ALA A 174 2.14 -7.26 11.87
C ALA A 174 1.89 -6.23 12.99
N LEU A 175 0.77 -6.41 13.68
CA LEU A 175 0.49 -5.75 14.95
C LEU A 175 0.96 -6.64 16.08
N ILE A 176 2.04 -6.24 16.74
CA ILE A 176 2.64 -7.01 17.82
C ILE A 176 2.44 -6.24 19.13
N ALA A 177 1.75 -6.86 20.07
CA ALA A 177 1.67 -6.36 21.43
C ALA A 177 2.89 -6.84 22.23
N ARG A 178 3.35 -6.01 23.18
CA ARG A 178 4.48 -6.37 24.06
C ARG A 178 4.22 -7.64 24.87
N THR A 179 2.97 -7.85 25.30
CA THR A 179 2.53 -9.06 25.99
C THR A 179 1.11 -9.43 25.56
N PRO A 180 0.70 -10.71 25.72
CA PRO A 180 -0.68 -11.11 25.48
C PRO A 180 -1.69 -10.34 26.36
N ALA A 181 -1.31 -10.03 27.61
CA ALA A 181 -2.14 -9.23 28.52
C ALA A 181 -2.32 -7.79 28.00
N ALA A 182 -1.26 -7.18 27.48
CA ALA A 182 -1.33 -5.85 26.86
C ALA A 182 -2.22 -5.85 25.61
N ALA A 183 -2.16 -6.91 24.79
CA ALA A 183 -3.06 -7.08 23.64
C ALA A 183 -4.53 -7.11 24.10
N ARG A 184 -4.86 -7.96 25.07
CA ARG A 184 -6.23 -8.10 25.60
C ARG A 184 -6.73 -6.81 26.25
N ALA A 185 -5.87 -6.10 26.97
CA ALA A 185 -6.21 -4.83 27.60
C ALA A 185 -6.45 -3.72 26.56
N ALA A 186 -5.62 -3.66 25.52
CA ALA A 186 -5.74 -2.66 24.45
C ALA A 186 -6.99 -2.88 23.59
N LEU A 187 -7.33 -4.14 23.30
CA LEU A 187 -8.45 -4.51 22.41
C LEU A 187 -9.79 -4.69 23.14
N ARG A 188 -9.85 -4.45 24.46
CA ARG A 188 -11.11 -4.51 25.21
C ARG A 188 -11.97 -3.27 24.88
N PRO A 189 -13.20 -3.45 24.38
CA PRO A 189 -14.17 -2.36 24.27
C PRO A 189 -14.31 -1.68 25.63
N TYR A 190 -14.25 -0.35 25.67
CA TYR A 190 -14.40 0.46 26.89
C TYR A 190 -13.30 0.28 27.96
N ALA A 191 -12.15 -0.31 27.64
CA ALA A 191 -11.02 -0.32 28.56
C ALA A 191 -10.66 1.13 28.97
N ARG A 192 -10.46 1.37 30.27
CA ARG A 192 -9.94 2.65 30.78
C ARG A 192 -8.42 2.65 30.62
N GLY A 193 -7.86 3.67 29.98
CA GLY A 193 -6.41 3.86 29.88
C GLY A 193 -5.90 4.17 28.47
N ARG A 194 -4.70 4.74 28.41
CA ARG A 194 -4.02 5.14 27.17
C ARG A 194 -3.35 3.94 26.51
N VAL A 195 -3.44 3.83 25.19
CA VAL A 195 -2.75 2.84 24.36
C VAL A 195 -1.56 3.53 23.71
N THR A 196 -0.37 2.98 23.92
CA THR A 196 0.85 3.52 23.36
C THR A 196 1.18 2.77 22.06
N LEU A 197 1.20 3.48 20.94
CA LEU A 197 1.53 2.93 19.62
C LEU A 197 2.90 3.43 19.18
N SER A 198 3.84 2.51 18.97
CA SER A 198 5.15 2.83 18.39
C SER A 198 5.01 2.93 16.88
N GLY A 199 5.19 4.13 16.32
CA GLY A 199 5.05 4.35 14.88
C GLY A 199 5.37 5.78 14.49
N ALA A 200 5.75 5.99 13.22
CA ALA A 200 5.95 7.31 12.65
C ALA A 200 4.73 7.73 11.80
N PRO A 201 4.32 9.01 11.82
CA PRO A 201 3.27 9.52 10.94
C PRO A 201 3.56 9.23 9.46
N GLY A 202 2.53 8.98 8.67
CA GLY A 202 2.63 8.72 7.23
C GLY A 202 3.09 7.30 6.84
N ARG A 203 3.55 6.48 7.79
CA ARG A 203 3.95 5.09 7.53
C ARG A 203 2.73 4.18 7.37
N SER A 204 2.79 3.21 6.47
CA SER A 204 1.73 2.21 6.24
C SER A 204 1.43 1.40 7.50
N ALA A 205 2.47 1.01 8.24
CA ALA A 205 2.33 0.26 9.48
C ALA A 205 1.58 1.06 10.55
N THR A 206 1.87 2.36 10.68
CA THR A 206 1.16 3.24 11.61
C THR A 206 -0.31 3.40 11.21
N LEU A 207 -0.58 3.61 9.91
CA LEU A 207 -1.95 3.71 9.40
C LEU A 207 -2.75 2.44 9.67
N LEU A 208 -2.20 1.26 9.33
CA LEU A 208 -2.88 -0.01 9.56
C LEU A 208 -3.11 -0.26 11.06
N SER A 209 -2.14 0.12 11.89
CA SER A 209 -2.24 -0.02 13.34
C SER A 209 -3.37 0.82 13.91
N LEU A 210 -3.44 2.10 13.52
CA LEU A 210 -4.52 3.00 13.92
C LEU A 210 -5.89 2.51 13.44
N PHE A 211 -5.96 2.07 12.19
CA PHE A 211 -7.19 1.49 11.63
C PHE A 211 -7.66 0.25 12.40
N THR A 212 -6.72 -0.63 12.77
CA THR A 212 -7.05 -1.84 13.54
C THR A 212 -7.50 -1.50 14.96
N LEU A 213 -6.91 -0.48 15.60
CA LEU A 213 -7.33 0.02 16.90
C LEU A 213 -8.74 0.64 16.83
N ASP A 214 -9.05 1.41 15.79
CA ASP A 214 -10.39 1.97 15.57
C ASP A 214 -11.44 0.87 15.36
N LEU A 215 -11.12 -0.16 14.55
CA LEU A 215 -11.99 -1.34 14.38
C LEU A 215 -12.21 -2.11 15.69
N ALA A 216 -11.24 -2.09 16.60
CA ALA A 216 -11.35 -2.66 17.94
C ALA A 216 -12.11 -1.77 18.94
N GLY A 217 -12.61 -0.60 18.51
CA GLY A 217 -13.34 0.35 19.35
C GLY A 217 -12.45 1.17 20.29
N VAL A 218 -11.15 1.26 20.01
CA VAL A 218 -10.23 2.12 20.76
C VAL A 218 -10.40 3.55 20.27
N ALA A 219 -10.92 4.42 21.13
CA ALA A 219 -11.10 5.82 20.81
C ALA A 219 -9.76 6.52 20.45
N PRO A 220 -9.68 7.35 19.39
CA PRO A 220 -8.42 7.95 18.92
C PRO A 220 -7.66 8.74 20.00
N GLU A 221 -8.36 9.45 20.88
CA GLU A 221 -7.79 10.22 22.00
C GLU A 221 -7.08 9.35 23.05
N ARG A 222 -7.35 8.03 23.05
CA ARG A 222 -6.63 7.07 23.89
C ARG A 222 -5.32 6.63 23.27
N VAL A 223 -5.09 6.86 21.97
CA VAL A 223 -3.88 6.41 21.30
C VAL A 223 -2.80 7.48 21.35
N ALA A 224 -1.70 7.19 22.03
CA ALA A 224 -0.50 8.01 22.00
C ALA A 224 0.52 7.40 21.06
N LEU A 225 0.82 8.12 19.97
CA LEU A 225 1.93 7.79 19.09
C LEU A 225 3.24 8.17 19.75
N VAL A 226 4.15 7.21 19.87
CA VAL A 226 5.54 7.45 20.24
C VAL A 226 6.39 7.16 19.02
N GLY A 227 7.32 8.07 18.72
CA GLY A 227 8.30 7.85 17.66
C GLY A 227 8.97 6.50 17.85
N ALA A 228 9.12 5.74 16.76
CA ALA A 228 9.83 4.47 16.81
C ALA A 228 11.23 4.71 17.37
N SER A 229 11.50 4.21 18.58
CA SER A 229 12.82 4.27 19.18
C SER A 229 13.79 3.57 18.23
N THR A 230 14.83 4.28 17.79
CA THR A 230 15.97 3.73 17.07
C THR A 230 16.77 2.83 18.00
N ARG A 231 16.20 1.72 18.46
CA ARG A 231 17.02 0.58 18.89
C ARG A 231 17.41 -0.14 17.62
N SER A 232 18.66 0.10 17.23
CA SER A 232 19.39 -0.72 16.27
C SER A 232 19.08 -2.18 16.58
N ALA A 233 18.49 -2.89 15.62
CA ALA A 233 18.53 -4.34 15.64
C ALA A 233 20.01 -4.71 15.61
N ALA A 234 20.50 -5.30 16.70
CA ALA A 234 21.74 -6.06 16.72
C ALA A 234 21.50 -7.42 16.05
#